data_AF-A0A4P8EGK5-F1
#
_entry.id   AF-A0A4P8EGK5-F1
#
_cell.length_a   1.000
_cell.length_b   1.000
_cell.length_c   1.000
_cell.angle_alpha   90.00
_cell.angle_beta   90.00
_cell.angle_gamma   90.00
#
_symmetry.space_group_name_H-M   'P 1'
#
loop_
_entity.id
_entity.type
_entity.pdbx_description
1 polymer ?
#
loop_
_entity_poly.entity_id
_entity_poly.type
_entity_poly.pdbx_seq_one_letter_code
_entity_poly.pdbx_strand_id
1 'polypeptide(L)'
;MSKYRFRVLFCIAAGMLTACQNADVSDSRADPISASTPMLWLSANSESQPWEGFVTGAINDYGASLVNSNPEDIGDWCPAYEHQSSEQRRAFWAFLMSSLMKYESNYDPSVTYTEPFEDASGNSVISRGLLQLSIESSNGYGCGIVDANELHDPKDNLSCSIRIMDRWIGRDNVIESRTTTGEWRGMARYWSPFRRSQQRGAMQAQVSASSYCQS
;
A
#
# COMPACT_ATOMS: atom_id res chain seq x y z
N MET A 1 -10.79 -16.80 81.67
CA MET A 1 -12.10 -16.49 82.31
C MET A 1 -12.35 -15.00 82.14
N SER A 2 -13.08 -14.61 81.10
CA SER A 2 -14.51 -14.19 81.15
C SER A 2 -14.78 -12.99 82.06
N LYS A 3 -15.21 -11.88 81.44
CA LYS A 3 -16.30 -10.94 81.79
C LYS A 3 -15.96 -9.51 81.31
N TYR A 4 -16.43 -9.09 80.13
CA TYR A 4 -17.69 -8.37 79.84
C TYR A 4 -17.74 -6.96 80.47
N ARG A 5 -17.52 -5.90 79.67
CA ARG A 5 -18.52 -4.95 79.09
C ARG A 5 -18.95 -3.80 80.03
N PHE A 6 -18.81 -2.53 79.62
CA PHE A 6 -19.91 -1.71 79.04
C PHE A 6 -19.42 -0.31 78.60
N ARG A 7 -20.10 0.23 77.58
CA ARG A 7 -19.85 1.47 76.82
C ARG A 7 -20.40 2.71 77.53
N VAL A 8 -19.94 3.93 77.19
CA VAL A 8 -20.82 5.09 76.89
C VAL A 8 -20.09 6.14 76.01
N LEU A 9 -20.91 6.69 75.12
CA LEU A 9 -20.81 7.70 74.06
C LEU A 9 -19.68 8.75 74.11
N PHE A 10 -19.05 8.93 72.94
CA PHE A 10 -18.36 10.16 72.55
C PHE A 10 -19.29 11.06 71.72
N CYS A 11 -19.18 12.36 71.97
CA CYS A 11 -19.98 13.44 71.39
C CYS A 11 -19.56 13.79 69.94
N ILE A 12 -20.59 14.10 69.14
CA ILE A 12 -20.75 15.27 68.26
C ILE A 12 -19.56 15.66 67.35
N ALA A 13 -19.76 15.51 66.04
CA ALA A 13 -19.57 16.60 65.07
C ALA A 13 -20.20 16.18 63.72
N ALA A 14 -21.27 16.87 63.33
CA ALA A 14 -21.86 16.75 62.00
C ALA A 14 -20.94 17.44 60.97
N GLY A 15 -20.07 16.66 60.32
CA GLY A 15 -19.29 17.12 59.18
C GLY A 15 -20.12 17.03 57.90
N MET A 16 -20.36 18.18 57.27
CA MET A 16 -20.85 18.27 55.90
C MET A 16 -19.83 17.62 54.96
N LEU A 17 -20.14 16.46 54.41
CA LEU A 17 -19.39 15.89 53.29
C LEU A 17 -20.06 16.37 52.00
N THR A 18 -19.49 17.44 51.43
CA THR A 18 -19.69 17.81 50.03
C THR A 18 -19.22 16.62 49.19
N ALA A 19 -20.14 15.82 48.68
CA ALA A 19 -19.83 14.79 47.70
C ALA A 19 -19.51 15.47 46.38
N CYS A 20 -18.23 15.67 46.07
CA CYS A 20 -17.80 15.81 44.69
C CYS A 20 -18.07 14.47 44.01
N GLN A 21 -19.17 14.39 43.27
CA GLN A 21 -19.37 13.34 42.28
C GLN A 21 -18.24 13.48 41.28
N ASN A 22 -17.31 12.53 41.28
CA ASN A 22 -16.46 12.31 40.12
C ASN A 22 -17.42 11.93 39.00
N ALA A 23 -17.66 12.87 38.08
CA ALA A 23 -18.22 12.54 36.80
C ALA A 23 -17.19 11.61 36.13
N ASP A 24 -17.44 10.31 36.18
CA ASP A 24 -16.84 9.38 35.24
C ASP A 24 -17.35 9.80 33.86
N VAL A 25 -16.58 10.69 33.22
CA VAL A 25 -16.68 10.91 31.78
C VAL A 25 -16.22 9.59 31.18
N SER A 26 -17.18 8.72 30.87
CA SER A 26 -16.98 7.65 29.93
C SER A 26 -16.56 8.31 28.61
N ASP A 27 -15.25 8.37 28.37
CA ASP A 27 -14.68 8.74 27.08
C ASP A 27 -14.96 7.59 26.11
N SER A 28 -16.22 7.51 25.67
CA SER A 28 -16.65 6.66 24.59
C SER A 28 -16.46 7.41 23.28
N ARG A 29 -15.20 7.62 22.91
CA ARG A 29 -14.77 7.77 21.51
C ARG A 29 -13.50 6.98 21.32
N ALA A 30 -13.65 5.64 21.33
CA ALA A 30 -12.92 4.90 20.33
C ALA A 30 -13.44 5.44 18.99
N ASP A 31 -12.67 6.33 18.36
CA ASP A 31 -12.86 6.63 16.95
C ASP A 31 -12.97 5.26 16.24
N PRO A 32 -13.98 5.04 15.38
CA PRO A 32 -13.86 3.92 14.48
C PRO A 32 -12.60 4.22 13.68
N ILE A 33 -11.53 3.46 13.92
CA ILE A 33 -10.52 3.24 12.90
C ILE A 33 -11.35 2.87 11.69
N SER A 34 -11.56 3.82 10.78
CA SER A 34 -12.22 3.59 9.50
C SER A 34 -11.51 2.37 8.95
N ALA A 35 -12.23 1.24 8.86
CA ALA A 35 -11.62 -0.04 8.55
C ALA A 35 -11.06 0.08 7.13
N SER A 36 -9.79 0.46 7.03
CA SER A 36 -9.12 0.65 5.77
C SER A 36 -9.17 -0.67 5.02
N THR A 37 -9.48 -0.61 3.73
CA THR A 37 -9.52 -1.78 2.87
C THR A 37 -8.16 -2.50 2.98
N PRO A 38 -8.11 -3.75 3.43
CA PRO A 38 -6.83 -4.44 3.59
C PRO A 38 -6.15 -4.59 2.22
N MET A 39 -4.82 -4.52 2.21
CA MET A 39 -4.06 -4.79 1.00
C MET A 39 -4.37 -6.20 0.48
N LEU A 40 -4.49 -6.33 -0.84
CA LEU A 40 -5.06 -7.53 -1.46
C LEU A 40 -4.16 -8.76 -1.31
N TRP A 41 -2.85 -8.57 -1.12
CA TRP A 41 -1.91 -9.66 -0.86
C TRP A 41 -2.18 -10.36 0.49
N LEU A 42 -2.75 -9.68 1.49
CA LEU A 42 -2.92 -10.22 2.84
C LEU A 42 -3.82 -11.46 2.87
N SER A 43 -4.84 -11.49 2.01
CA SER A 43 -5.73 -12.64 1.89
C SER A 43 -5.23 -13.71 0.91
N ALA A 44 -4.24 -13.36 0.07
CA ALA A 44 -3.73 -14.23 -0.98
C ALA A 44 -2.48 -15.00 -0.58
N ASN A 45 -1.62 -14.43 0.28
CA ASN A 45 -0.36 -15.04 0.68
C ASN A 45 -0.10 -14.82 2.17
N SER A 46 0.03 -15.90 2.96
CA SER A 46 0.28 -15.82 4.41
C SER A 46 1.65 -15.24 4.78
N GLU A 47 2.61 -15.28 3.86
CA GLU A 47 3.96 -14.71 4.03
C GLU A 47 4.00 -13.21 3.69
N SER A 48 2.89 -12.61 3.26
CA SER A 48 2.82 -11.20 2.84
C SER A 48 2.77 -10.18 3.97
N GLN A 49 2.78 -10.63 5.23
CA GLN A 49 2.75 -9.76 6.41
C GLN A 49 3.77 -8.60 6.39
N PRO A 50 5.04 -8.77 5.94
CA PRO A 50 5.99 -7.67 5.94
C PRO A 50 5.88 -6.74 4.71
N TRP A 51 5.10 -7.12 3.67
CA TRP A 51 5.11 -6.42 2.38
C TRP A 51 4.60 -4.99 2.48
N GLU A 52 3.61 -4.73 3.33
CA GLU A 52 3.09 -3.38 3.56
C GLU A 52 4.19 -2.43 4.11
N GLY A 53 5.03 -2.94 5.02
CA GLY A 53 6.18 -2.19 5.50
C GLY A 53 7.22 -1.93 4.41
N PHE A 54 7.48 -2.92 3.54
CA PHE A 54 8.40 -2.76 2.41
C PHE A 54 7.91 -1.73 1.39
N VAL A 55 6.63 -1.80 1.01
CA VAL A 55 6.02 -0.86 0.07
C VAL A 55 5.97 0.55 0.65
N THR A 56 5.53 0.70 1.90
CA THR A 56 5.46 2.01 2.56
C THR A 56 6.85 2.64 2.70
N GLY A 57 7.86 1.86 3.10
CA GLY A 57 9.25 2.30 3.15
C GLY A 57 9.75 2.74 1.78
N ALA A 58 9.53 1.92 0.75
CA ALA A 58 9.96 2.23 -0.61
C ALA A 58 9.26 3.48 -1.19
N ILE A 59 7.97 3.70 -0.91
CA ILE A 59 7.28 4.92 -1.34
C ILE A 59 7.88 6.16 -0.64
N ASN A 60 8.22 6.05 0.65
CA ASN A 60 8.86 7.15 1.37
C ASN A 60 10.24 7.48 0.80
N ASP A 61 11.03 6.45 0.45
CA ASP A 61 12.40 6.63 -0.02
C ASP A 61 12.48 7.05 -1.49
N TYR A 62 11.58 6.54 -2.34
CA TYR A 62 11.69 6.64 -3.81
C TYR A 62 10.43 7.13 -4.52
N GLY A 63 9.29 7.25 -3.84
CA GLY A 63 7.98 7.51 -4.43
C GLY A 63 7.53 8.98 -4.38
N ALA A 64 8.47 9.92 -4.47
CA ALA A 64 8.15 11.35 -4.35
C ALA A 64 7.18 11.82 -5.45
N SER A 65 7.38 11.42 -6.69
CA SER A 65 6.49 11.73 -7.81
C SER A 65 5.14 11.05 -7.64
N LEU A 66 5.10 9.82 -7.13
CA LEU A 66 3.83 9.14 -6.83
C LEU A 66 2.94 10.00 -5.93
N VAL A 67 3.48 10.47 -4.81
CA VAL A 67 2.71 11.21 -3.80
C VAL A 67 2.40 12.64 -4.24
N ASN A 68 3.30 13.29 -4.97
CA ASN A 68 3.20 14.72 -5.29
C ASN A 68 2.50 15.01 -6.62
N SER A 69 2.40 14.05 -7.54
CA SER A 69 1.71 14.23 -8.81
C SER A 69 0.19 14.14 -8.66
N ASN A 70 -0.51 14.75 -9.61
CA ASN A 70 -1.93 14.56 -9.84
C ASN A 70 -2.13 14.07 -11.28
N PRO A 71 -2.11 12.74 -11.52
CA PRO A 71 -2.21 12.18 -12.86
C PRO A 71 -3.46 12.66 -13.61
N GLU A 72 -3.36 12.94 -14.91
CA GLU A 72 -4.47 13.47 -15.71
C GLU A 72 -5.69 12.54 -15.73
N ASP A 73 -5.46 11.23 -15.61
CA ASP A 73 -6.46 10.17 -15.60
C ASP A 73 -6.88 9.74 -14.18
N ILE A 74 -6.47 10.47 -13.14
CA ILE A 74 -6.67 10.04 -11.75
C ILE A 74 -8.14 9.85 -11.39
N GLY A 75 -9.06 10.63 -11.98
CA GLY A 75 -10.49 10.50 -11.74
C GLY A 75 -11.04 9.13 -12.10
N ASP A 76 -10.45 8.45 -13.10
CA ASP A 76 -10.85 7.11 -13.52
C ASP A 76 -10.35 6.02 -12.56
N TRP A 77 -9.31 6.31 -11.79
CA TRP A 77 -8.68 5.38 -10.84
C TRP A 77 -9.13 5.62 -9.41
N CYS A 78 -9.28 6.88 -9.01
CA CYS A 78 -9.51 7.30 -7.64
C CYS A 78 -10.14 8.70 -7.57
N PRO A 79 -11.49 8.81 -7.58
CA PRO A 79 -12.18 10.09 -7.59
C PRO A 79 -11.83 11.03 -6.42
N ALA A 80 -11.49 10.47 -5.25
CA ALA A 80 -11.13 11.25 -4.07
C ALA A 80 -9.66 11.74 -4.04
N TYR A 81 -8.82 11.31 -4.98
CA TYR A 81 -7.35 11.45 -4.88
C TYR A 81 -6.85 12.90 -4.76
N GLU A 82 -7.47 13.83 -5.47
CA GLU A 82 -7.01 15.23 -5.47
C GLU A 82 -7.07 15.86 -4.07
N HIS A 83 -8.02 15.41 -3.24
CA HIS A 83 -8.24 15.92 -1.89
C HIS A 83 -7.52 15.10 -0.80
N GLN A 84 -6.78 14.07 -1.19
CA GLN A 84 -6.10 13.19 -0.25
C GLN A 84 -4.83 13.82 0.33
N SER A 85 -4.61 13.55 1.61
CA SER A 85 -3.33 13.77 2.26
C SER A 85 -2.23 12.91 1.61
N SER A 86 -0.96 13.28 1.82
CA SER A 86 0.16 12.47 1.34
C SER A 86 0.11 11.03 1.85
N GLU A 87 -0.41 10.79 3.06
CA GLU A 87 -0.58 9.43 3.60
C GLU A 87 -1.63 8.63 2.84
N GLN A 88 -2.78 9.23 2.56
CA GLN A 88 -3.85 8.59 1.78
C GLN A 88 -3.37 8.29 0.35
N ARG A 89 -2.60 9.20 -0.27
CA ARG A 89 -2.01 8.97 -1.59
C ARG A 89 -1.02 7.79 -1.58
N ARG A 90 -0.19 7.66 -0.54
CA ARG A 90 0.69 6.48 -0.38
C ARG A 90 -0.12 5.19 -0.30
N ALA A 91 -1.21 5.20 0.45
CA ALA A 91 -2.09 4.04 0.57
C ALA A 91 -2.75 3.67 -0.77
N PHE A 92 -3.18 4.66 -1.56
CA PHE A 92 -3.65 4.45 -2.93
C PHE A 92 -2.60 3.73 -3.79
N TRP A 93 -1.36 4.22 -3.82
CA TRP A 93 -0.32 3.61 -4.67
C TRP A 93 0.05 2.21 -4.21
N ALA A 94 0.11 1.96 -2.90
CA ALA A 94 0.30 0.63 -2.34
C ALA A 94 -0.83 -0.32 -2.75
N PHE A 95 -2.08 0.14 -2.71
CA PHE A 95 -3.24 -0.66 -3.10
C PHE A 95 -3.30 -0.93 -4.61
N LEU A 96 -2.97 0.05 -5.44
CA LEU A 96 -2.84 -0.13 -6.90
C LEU A 96 -1.74 -1.14 -7.23
N MET A 97 -0.58 -1.05 -6.57
CA MET A 97 0.50 -2.04 -6.69
C MET A 97 0.01 -3.43 -6.30
N SER A 98 -0.73 -3.56 -5.19
CA SER A 98 -1.32 -4.83 -4.77
C SER A 98 -2.25 -5.41 -5.84
N SER A 99 -3.04 -4.58 -6.52
CA SER A 99 -3.94 -5.02 -7.58
C SER A 99 -3.16 -5.52 -8.81
N LEU A 100 -2.07 -4.83 -9.15
CA LEU A 100 -1.16 -5.25 -10.23
C LEU A 100 -0.50 -6.60 -9.95
N MET A 101 0.00 -6.84 -8.73
CA MET A 101 0.65 -8.09 -8.33
C MET A 101 -0.20 -9.32 -8.60
N LYS A 102 -1.53 -9.20 -8.47
CA LYS A 102 -2.48 -10.27 -8.82
C LYS A 102 -2.30 -10.75 -10.26
N TYR A 103 -2.13 -9.81 -11.19
CA TYR A 103 -2.07 -10.09 -12.62
C TYR A 103 -0.68 -10.46 -13.11
N GLU A 104 0.37 -10.03 -12.40
CA GLU A 104 1.76 -10.36 -12.73
C GLU A 104 2.18 -11.72 -12.19
N SER A 105 1.87 -12.01 -10.93
CA SER A 105 2.38 -13.21 -10.24
C SER A 105 1.33 -13.98 -9.45
N ASN A 106 0.11 -13.44 -9.34
CA ASN A 106 -0.88 -13.91 -8.38
C ASN A 106 -0.30 -13.99 -6.95
N TYR A 107 0.51 -12.98 -6.58
CA TYR A 107 1.13 -12.85 -5.26
C TYR A 107 2.14 -13.96 -4.92
N ASP A 108 2.72 -14.61 -5.92
CA ASP A 108 3.77 -15.61 -5.75
C ASP A 108 5.16 -14.99 -6.03
N PRO A 109 6.03 -14.83 -5.02
CA PRO A 109 7.36 -14.28 -5.23
C PRO A 109 8.33 -15.26 -5.93
N SER A 110 7.99 -16.55 -6.04
CA SER A 110 8.88 -17.57 -6.59
C SER A 110 8.80 -17.72 -8.13
N VAL A 111 7.79 -17.11 -8.77
CA VAL A 111 7.54 -17.34 -10.19
C VAL A 111 8.58 -16.70 -11.10
N THR A 112 8.85 -17.38 -12.21
CA THR A 112 9.68 -16.90 -13.31
C THR A 112 8.91 -16.99 -14.63
N TYR A 113 9.16 -16.07 -15.55
CA TYR A 113 8.63 -16.15 -16.91
C TYR A 113 9.73 -15.81 -17.93
N THR A 114 9.90 -16.67 -18.93
CA THR A 114 10.81 -16.39 -20.06
C THR A 114 10.06 -15.57 -21.10
N GLU A 115 10.53 -14.34 -21.28
CA GLU A 115 9.97 -13.40 -22.24
C GLU A 115 10.29 -13.79 -23.69
N PRO A 116 9.44 -13.41 -24.65
CA PRO A 116 9.66 -13.70 -26.07
C PRO A 116 10.68 -12.75 -26.73
N PHE A 117 11.43 -11.98 -25.94
CA PHE A 117 12.44 -11.03 -26.41
C PHE A 117 13.77 -11.21 -25.68
N GLU A 118 14.83 -10.70 -26.29
CA GLU A 118 16.20 -10.84 -25.81
C GLU A 118 16.68 -9.58 -25.08
N ASP A 119 17.63 -9.77 -24.17
CA ASP A 119 18.39 -8.70 -23.53
C ASP A 119 19.39 -8.07 -24.51
N ALA A 120 20.13 -7.05 -24.09
CA ALA A 120 21.12 -6.41 -24.96
C ALA A 120 22.28 -7.34 -25.38
N SER A 121 22.42 -8.50 -24.73
CA SER A 121 23.44 -9.52 -25.02
C SER A 121 22.91 -10.67 -25.89
N GLY A 122 21.63 -10.64 -26.28
CA GLY A 122 21.00 -11.69 -27.08
C GLY A 122 20.52 -12.91 -26.27
N ASN A 123 20.46 -12.84 -24.95
CA ASN A 123 19.88 -13.90 -24.13
C ASN A 123 18.39 -13.65 -23.89
N SER A 124 17.59 -14.71 -23.75
CA SER A 124 16.18 -14.56 -23.38
C SER A 124 16.04 -13.81 -22.06
N VAL A 125 15.18 -12.78 -22.03
CA VAL A 125 14.86 -12.08 -20.80
C VAL A 125 14.03 -12.99 -19.91
N ILE A 126 14.36 -13.05 -18.62
CA ILE A 126 13.58 -13.79 -17.64
C ILE A 126 13.06 -12.80 -16.59
N SER A 127 11.75 -12.72 -16.48
CA SER A 127 11.00 -11.95 -15.50
C SER A 127 10.79 -12.75 -14.21
N ARG A 128 10.84 -12.10 -13.04
CA ARG A 128 10.86 -12.74 -11.72
C ARG A 128 9.98 -12.04 -10.69
N GLY A 129 9.42 -12.86 -9.81
CA GLY A 129 8.80 -12.45 -8.57
C GLY A 129 7.50 -11.66 -8.73
N LEU A 130 7.17 -10.90 -7.69
CA LEU A 130 5.84 -10.34 -7.47
C LEU A 130 5.34 -9.45 -8.61
N LEU A 131 6.22 -8.64 -9.18
CA LEU A 131 5.94 -7.72 -10.29
C LEU A 131 6.71 -8.03 -11.57
N GLN A 132 7.15 -9.30 -11.73
CA GLN A 132 7.73 -9.83 -12.97
C GLN A 132 8.82 -8.91 -13.54
N LEU A 133 9.82 -8.63 -12.70
CA LEU A 133 10.95 -7.77 -13.06
C LEU A 133 12.09 -8.59 -13.68
N SER A 134 12.88 -7.98 -14.56
CA SER A 134 14.14 -8.58 -15.03
C SER A 134 15.35 -7.77 -14.54
N ILE A 135 16.49 -8.42 -14.35
CA ILE A 135 17.69 -7.78 -13.77
C ILE A 135 18.19 -6.58 -14.60
N GLU A 136 18.30 -6.75 -15.92
CA GLU A 136 18.78 -5.71 -16.82
C GLU A 136 17.87 -4.48 -16.77
N SER A 137 16.57 -4.70 -16.93
CA SER A 137 15.59 -3.60 -16.90
C SER A 137 15.57 -2.92 -15.54
N SER A 138 15.52 -3.67 -14.44
CA SER A 138 15.56 -3.16 -13.05
C SER A 138 16.76 -2.25 -12.80
N ASN A 139 17.94 -2.65 -13.27
CA ASN A 139 19.15 -1.86 -13.11
C ASN A 139 19.17 -0.60 -13.99
N GLY A 140 18.41 -0.58 -15.10
CA GLY A 140 18.08 0.65 -15.83
C GLY A 140 17.34 1.70 -14.99
N TYR A 141 16.68 1.29 -13.90
CA TYR A 141 16.03 2.18 -12.91
C TYR A 141 16.85 2.33 -11.62
N GLY A 142 18.11 1.86 -11.62
CA GLY A 142 19.02 2.00 -10.49
C GLY A 142 18.67 1.12 -9.29
N CYS A 143 17.99 -0.01 -9.49
CA CYS A 143 17.58 -0.90 -8.41
C CYS A 143 18.75 -1.63 -7.72
N GLY A 144 19.91 -1.72 -8.37
CA GLY A 144 21.13 -2.24 -7.75
C GLY A 144 21.13 -3.76 -7.55
N ILE A 145 20.40 -4.48 -8.40
CA ILE A 145 20.26 -5.94 -8.36
C ILE A 145 21.57 -6.56 -8.88
N VAL A 146 22.23 -7.36 -8.03
CA VAL A 146 23.52 -7.98 -8.38
C VAL A 146 23.31 -9.40 -8.89
N ASP A 147 22.46 -10.17 -8.22
CA ASP A 147 22.00 -11.49 -8.66
C ASP A 147 20.53 -11.41 -9.08
N ALA A 148 20.17 -11.97 -10.24
CA ALA A 148 18.78 -12.04 -10.68
C ALA A 148 17.86 -12.76 -9.68
N ASN A 149 18.39 -13.64 -8.83
CA ASN A 149 17.63 -14.30 -7.77
C ASN A 149 17.12 -13.34 -6.68
N GLU A 150 17.77 -12.18 -6.49
CA GLU A 150 17.29 -11.12 -5.57
C GLU A 150 15.90 -10.63 -5.96
N LEU A 151 15.51 -10.75 -7.24
CA LEU A 151 14.16 -10.37 -7.69
C LEU A 151 13.05 -11.31 -7.18
N HIS A 152 13.40 -12.45 -6.58
CA HIS A 152 12.46 -13.28 -5.82
C HIS A 152 12.27 -12.80 -4.37
N ASP A 153 13.18 -11.96 -3.85
CA ASP A 153 12.97 -11.32 -2.54
C ASP A 153 11.87 -10.25 -2.67
N PRO A 154 10.77 -10.35 -1.90
CA PRO A 154 9.69 -9.37 -1.96
C PRO A 154 10.14 -7.93 -1.72
N LYS A 155 11.10 -7.70 -0.81
CA LYS A 155 11.57 -6.36 -0.48
C LYS A 155 12.26 -5.71 -1.67
N ASP A 156 13.15 -6.44 -2.34
CA ASP A 156 13.89 -5.93 -3.50
C ASP A 156 12.96 -5.75 -4.70
N ASN A 157 12.06 -6.71 -4.94
CA ASN A 157 11.07 -6.65 -6.02
C ASN A 157 10.12 -5.45 -5.87
N LEU A 158 9.53 -5.27 -4.67
CA LEU A 158 8.59 -4.19 -4.39
C LEU A 158 9.27 -2.82 -4.37
N SER A 159 10.47 -2.72 -3.80
CA SER A 159 11.27 -1.49 -3.78
C SER A 159 11.65 -1.03 -5.19
N CYS A 160 12.14 -1.95 -6.02
CA CYS A 160 12.47 -1.65 -7.40
C CYS A 160 11.23 -1.23 -8.21
N SER A 161 10.11 -1.90 -7.97
CA SER A 161 8.85 -1.55 -8.61
C SER A 161 8.42 -0.11 -8.30
N ILE A 162 8.53 0.34 -7.04
CA ILE A 162 8.24 1.74 -6.70
C ILE A 162 9.11 2.73 -7.49
N ARG A 163 10.39 2.44 -7.69
CA ARG A 163 11.27 3.31 -8.52
C ARG A 163 10.82 3.39 -9.97
N ILE A 164 10.39 2.26 -10.54
CA ILE A 164 9.85 2.20 -11.90
C ILE A 164 8.54 3.00 -11.98
N MET A 165 7.65 2.81 -11.01
CA MET A 165 6.40 3.56 -10.90
C MET A 165 6.67 5.05 -10.83
N ASP A 166 7.52 5.49 -9.89
CA ASP A 166 7.83 6.89 -9.66
C ASP A 166 8.36 7.58 -10.92
N ARG A 167 9.30 6.92 -11.61
CA ARG A 167 9.84 7.42 -12.87
C ARG A 167 8.77 7.69 -13.91
N TRP A 168 7.82 6.76 -14.08
CA TRP A 168 6.81 6.89 -15.14
C TRP A 168 5.65 7.81 -14.77
N ILE A 169 5.22 7.82 -13.51
CA ILE A 169 4.24 8.79 -13.04
C ILE A 169 4.82 10.21 -13.08
N GLY A 170 6.06 10.40 -12.64
CA GLY A 170 6.74 11.70 -12.69
C GLY A 170 6.98 12.19 -14.10
N ARG A 171 7.32 11.30 -15.04
CA ARG A 171 7.55 11.68 -16.45
C ARG A 171 6.26 11.94 -17.21
N ASP A 172 5.31 11.03 -17.10
CA ASP A 172 4.16 11.02 -18.00
C ASP A 172 2.91 11.65 -17.40
N ASN A 173 2.85 11.86 -16.08
CA ASN A 173 1.69 12.41 -15.37
C ASN A 173 0.35 11.75 -15.72
N VAL A 174 0.38 10.44 -15.96
CA VAL A 174 -0.79 9.57 -16.16
C VAL A 174 -0.49 8.23 -15.51
N ILE A 175 -1.49 7.56 -14.95
CA ILE A 175 -1.36 6.17 -14.50
C ILE A 175 -1.24 5.26 -15.72
N GLU A 176 -2.12 5.45 -16.70
CA GLU A 176 -2.10 4.69 -17.95
C GLU A 176 -2.70 5.49 -19.08
N SER A 177 -2.00 5.55 -20.22
CA SER A 177 -2.64 5.94 -21.47
C SER A 177 -1.85 5.42 -22.67
N ARG A 178 -2.41 5.63 -23.87
CA ARG A 178 -1.73 5.41 -25.13
C ARG A 178 -1.83 6.64 -26.00
N THR A 179 -0.71 7.10 -26.54
CA THR A 179 -0.69 8.24 -27.47
C THR A 179 -1.37 7.88 -28.78
N THR A 180 -1.68 8.90 -29.57
CA THR A 180 -2.20 8.73 -30.94
C THR A 180 -1.20 8.05 -31.88
N THR A 181 0.10 8.17 -31.59
CA THR A 181 1.18 7.46 -32.31
C THR A 181 1.39 6.02 -31.82
N GLY A 182 0.62 5.59 -30.82
CA GLY A 182 0.59 4.21 -30.32
C GLY A 182 1.56 3.92 -29.18
N GLU A 183 2.22 4.93 -28.62
CA GLU A 183 3.15 4.81 -27.50
C GLU A 183 2.41 4.66 -26.17
N TRP A 184 2.79 3.68 -25.37
CA TRP A 184 2.25 3.52 -24.00
C TRP A 184 2.86 4.53 -23.04
N ARG A 185 2.06 5.03 -22.09
CA ARG A 185 2.45 5.97 -21.04
C ARG A 185 2.13 5.44 -19.64
N GLY A 186 2.77 6.04 -18.64
CA GLY A 186 2.62 5.67 -17.23
C GLY A 186 3.06 4.23 -16.97
N MET A 187 2.28 3.54 -16.15
CA MET A 187 2.50 2.15 -15.75
C MET A 187 2.50 1.18 -16.94
N ALA A 188 1.74 1.47 -18.00
CA ALA A 188 1.72 0.65 -19.22
C ALA A 188 3.04 0.64 -19.99
N ARG A 189 4.03 1.47 -19.64
CA ARG A 189 5.36 1.37 -20.23
C ARG A 189 6.09 0.11 -19.80
N TYR A 190 5.88 -0.33 -18.57
CA TYR A 190 6.54 -1.50 -18.03
C TYR A 190 5.59 -2.69 -17.97
N TRP A 191 4.42 -2.52 -17.36
CA TRP A 191 3.55 -3.64 -17.01
C TRP A 191 2.44 -3.87 -18.04
N SER A 192 2.36 -5.10 -18.56
CA SER A 192 1.39 -5.48 -19.59
C SER A 192 -0.08 -5.52 -19.13
N PRO A 193 -0.43 -5.76 -17.86
CA PRO A 193 -1.82 -5.72 -17.39
C PRO A 193 -2.53 -4.39 -17.63
N PHE A 194 -1.81 -3.28 -17.60
CA PHE A 194 -2.35 -1.96 -17.94
C PHE A 194 -2.71 -1.82 -19.43
N ARG A 195 -2.07 -2.60 -20.32
CA ARG A 195 -2.33 -2.61 -21.78
C ARG A 195 -3.52 -3.50 -22.14
N ARG A 196 -3.93 -4.40 -21.25
CA ARG A 196 -5.00 -5.37 -21.46
C ARG A 196 -6.29 -4.81 -20.86
N SER A 197 -7.23 -4.40 -21.72
CA SER A 197 -8.46 -3.70 -21.31
C SER A 197 -9.23 -4.40 -20.19
N GLN A 198 -9.33 -5.74 -20.23
CA GLN A 198 -9.99 -6.52 -19.19
C GLN A 198 -9.27 -6.44 -17.84
N GLN A 199 -7.94 -6.55 -17.82
CA GLN A 199 -7.16 -6.52 -16.58
C GLN A 199 -7.10 -5.09 -16.03
N ARG A 200 -6.84 -4.09 -16.88
CA ARG A 200 -6.90 -2.68 -16.52
C ARG A 200 -8.25 -2.29 -15.92
N GLY A 201 -9.35 -2.62 -16.59
CA GLY A 201 -10.69 -2.29 -16.11
C GLY A 201 -11.01 -2.95 -14.77
N ALA A 202 -10.54 -4.18 -14.55
CA ALA A 202 -10.68 -4.86 -13.27
C ALA A 202 -9.84 -4.19 -12.15
N MET A 203 -8.61 -3.76 -12.45
CA MET A 203 -7.79 -2.98 -11.50
C MET A 203 -8.45 -1.64 -11.17
N GLN A 204 -8.93 -0.89 -12.17
CA GLN A 204 -9.64 0.38 -11.97
C GLN A 204 -10.87 0.20 -11.08
N ALA A 205 -11.71 -0.79 -11.37
CA ALA A 205 -12.89 -1.09 -10.57
C ALA A 205 -12.53 -1.47 -9.13
N GLN A 206 -11.46 -2.25 -8.94
CA GLN A 206 -11.02 -2.68 -7.61
C GLN A 206 -10.44 -1.51 -6.79
N VAL A 207 -9.60 -0.68 -7.40
CA VAL A 207 -8.93 0.44 -6.72
C VAL A 207 -9.93 1.55 -6.38
N SER A 208 -10.78 1.94 -7.34
CA SER A 208 -11.80 2.97 -7.12
C SER A 208 -12.81 2.60 -6.03
N ALA A 209 -13.13 1.31 -5.88
CA ALA A 209 -14.04 0.81 -4.84
C ALA A 209 -13.39 0.71 -3.44
N SER A 210 -12.06 0.83 -3.33
CA SER A 210 -11.37 0.77 -2.04
C SER A 210 -11.68 1.99 -1.17
N SER A 211 -11.65 1.83 0.14
CA SER A 211 -11.77 2.95 1.10
C SER A 211 -10.69 4.02 0.89
N TYR A 212 -9.60 3.71 0.18
CA TYR A 212 -8.58 4.67 -0.20
C TYR A 212 -9.01 5.60 -1.33
N CYS A 213 -10.14 5.36 -1.98
CA CYS A 213 -10.69 6.18 -3.06
C CYS A 213 -12.13 6.64 -2.82
N GLN A 214 -12.68 6.29 -1.66
CA GLN A 214 -13.97 6.77 -1.16
C GLN A 214 -13.77 7.99 -0.26
N SER A 215 -14.61 9.00 -0.43
CA SER A 215 -14.66 10.25 0.35
C SER A 215 -15.35 10.09 1.69
#